data_AF-A0A8H8J940-F1
#
_entry.id   AF-A0A8H8J940-F1
#
_cell.length_a   1.000
_cell.length_b   1.000
_cell.length_c   1.000
_cell.angle_alpha   90.00
_cell.angle_beta   90.00
_cell.angle_gamma   90.00
#
_symmetry.space_group_name_H-M   'P 1'
#
loop_
_entity.id
_entity.type
_entity.pdbx_description
1 polymer ?
#
loop_
_entity_poly.entity_id
_entity_poly.type
_entity_poly.pdbx_seq_one_letter_code
_entity_poly.pdbx_strand_id
1 'polypeptide(L)'
;MFEEQVGLKKLCAPDVGETPDASNDVASTPTSWPKHLTTAVSQLNDRLLDSLGYSPRELLTGMLSADCKAELNQSVLARALTDIDINMGLTYALRDNAHANVLKHARKRKRAFNKKARVVNYLAGDLVQKYNARLDETHSTVRKLAPRWSGPL
;
A
#
# COMPACT_ATOMS: atom_id res chain seq x y z
N MET A 1 0.03 -3.74 23.29
CA MET A 1 -1.13 -2.86 23.09
C MET A 1 -1.00 -2.38 21.65
N PHE A 2 -1.72 -3.01 20.71
CA PHE A 2 -1.64 -2.63 19.30
C PHE A 2 -2.55 -1.42 19.11
N GLU A 3 -1.96 -0.25 18.93
CA GLU A 3 -2.67 0.96 18.52
C GLU A 3 -3.44 0.67 17.22
N GLU A 4 -4.71 1.08 17.15
CA GLU A 4 -5.48 0.95 15.93
C GLU A 4 -4.78 1.75 14.83
N GLN A 5 -4.34 1.08 13.75
CA GLN A 5 -3.62 1.74 12.67
C GLN A 5 -4.63 2.50 11.79
N VAL A 6 -4.74 3.79 12.07
CA VAL A 6 -5.71 4.70 11.47
C VAL A 6 -5.07 5.35 10.23
N GLY A 7 -5.55 5.03 9.02
CA GLY A 7 -5.00 5.63 7.79
C GLY A 7 -5.14 7.16 7.75
N LEU A 8 -4.30 7.85 6.99
CA LEU A 8 -4.27 9.33 6.89
C LEU A 8 -5.67 9.95 6.72
N LYS A 9 -6.54 9.29 5.94
CA LYS A 9 -7.93 9.69 5.75
C LYS A 9 -8.70 9.84 7.08
N LYS A 10 -8.59 8.86 7.97
CA LYS A 10 -9.22 8.88 9.30
C LYS A 10 -8.51 9.85 10.26
N LEU A 11 -7.19 10.03 10.15
CA LEU A 11 -6.46 11.01 10.98
C LEU A 11 -6.89 12.45 10.66
N CYS A 12 -7.16 12.74 9.40
CA CYS A 12 -7.51 14.08 8.97
C CYS A 12 -9.02 14.35 9.08
N ALA A 13 -9.84 13.30 9.13
CA ALA A 13 -11.27 13.40 9.32
C ALA A 13 -11.78 12.16 10.09
N PRO A 14 -11.81 12.22 11.44
CA PRO A 14 -12.15 11.06 12.28
C PRO A 14 -13.59 10.57 12.04
N ASP A 15 -14.50 11.48 11.70
CA ASP A 15 -15.93 11.19 11.52
C ASP A 15 -16.25 10.54 10.15
N VAL A 16 -15.27 10.47 9.24
CA VAL A 16 -15.49 9.94 7.88
C VAL A 16 -15.59 8.41 7.93
N GLY A 17 -16.84 7.94 7.92
CA GLY A 17 -17.20 6.52 7.81
C GLY A 17 -17.99 5.96 9.00
N GLU A 18 -18.22 6.75 10.06
CA GLU A 18 -18.98 6.31 11.24
C GLU A 18 -20.46 6.71 11.20
N THR A 19 -20.82 7.77 10.45
CA THR A 19 -22.22 8.19 10.29
C THR A 19 -22.61 8.33 8.81
N PRO A 20 -23.77 7.80 8.39
CA PRO A 20 -24.21 7.88 6.99
C PRO A 20 -24.61 9.31 6.55
N ASP A 21 -24.84 10.22 7.49
CA ASP A 21 -25.41 11.55 7.25
C ASP A 21 -24.46 12.74 7.54
N ALA A 22 -23.18 12.49 7.83
CA ALA A 22 -22.21 13.59 7.93
C ALA A 22 -22.04 14.21 6.53
N SER A 23 -22.54 15.44 6.38
CA SER A 23 -22.36 16.28 5.20
C SER A 23 -20.89 16.31 4.83
N ASN A 24 -20.51 15.52 3.83
CA ASN A 24 -19.17 15.51 3.25
C ASN A 24 -19.01 16.79 2.43
N ASP A 25 -18.84 17.93 3.10
CA ASP A 25 -18.41 19.15 2.44
C ASP A 25 -17.08 18.86 1.76
N VAL A 26 -17.10 18.78 0.43
CA VAL A 26 -15.90 18.50 -0.39
C VAL A 26 -14.87 19.63 -0.20
N ALA A 27 -15.30 20.82 0.21
CA ALA A 27 -14.44 21.94 0.61
C ALA A 27 -13.79 21.77 2.00
N SER A 28 -14.33 20.88 2.84
CA SER A 28 -13.77 20.46 4.14
C SER A 28 -12.74 19.34 4.00
N THR A 29 -12.33 18.98 2.77
CA THR A 29 -11.14 18.14 2.56
C THR A 29 -10.01 18.69 3.43
N PRO A 30 -9.43 17.87 4.31
CA PRO A 30 -8.72 18.43 5.45
C PRO A 30 -7.42 19.06 4.99
N THR A 31 -7.40 20.39 4.97
CA THR A 31 -6.19 21.23 4.88
C THR A 31 -5.19 20.88 5.99
N SER A 32 -5.60 20.11 7.01
CA SER A 32 -4.78 19.57 8.08
C SER A 32 -3.95 18.33 7.69
N TRP A 33 -4.10 17.75 6.50
CA TRP A 33 -3.31 16.58 6.10
C TRP A 33 -1.79 16.74 6.25
N PRO A 34 -1.17 17.91 6.00
CA PRO A 34 0.27 18.07 6.19
C PRO A 34 0.67 17.89 7.66
N LYS A 35 -0.21 18.23 8.62
CA LYS A 35 0.04 18.08 10.06
C LYS A 35 0.08 16.61 10.49
N HIS A 36 -0.70 15.76 9.82
CA HIS A 36 -0.81 14.34 10.15
C HIS A 36 0.09 13.45 9.29
N LEU A 37 0.80 14.02 8.31
CA LEU A 37 1.66 13.27 7.40
C LEU A 37 2.73 12.47 8.15
N THR A 38 3.42 13.09 9.10
CA THR A 38 4.48 12.43 9.87
C THR A 38 3.95 11.22 10.64
N THR A 39 2.80 11.37 11.30
CA THR A 39 2.13 10.28 12.03
C THR A 39 1.70 9.17 11.07
N ALA A 40 1.13 9.52 9.93
CA ALA A 40 0.71 8.54 8.92
C ALA A 40 1.89 7.76 8.34
N VAL A 41 3.02 8.42 8.09
CA VAL A 41 4.25 7.75 7.62
C VAL A 41 4.79 6.81 8.70
N SER A 42 4.78 7.21 9.97
CA SER A 42 5.19 6.33 11.08
C SER A 42 4.31 5.08 11.14
N GLN A 43 2.99 5.25 11.11
CA GLN A 43 2.04 4.13 11.13
C GLN A 43 2.18 3.23 9.90
N LEU A 44 2.46 3.80 8.72
CA LEU A 44 2.71 3.01 7.51
C LEU A 44 3.98 2.15 7.64
N ASN A 45 5.02 2.70 8.25
CA ASN A 45 6.29 1.99 8.45
C ASN A 45 6.18 0.87 9.51
N ASP A 46 5.23 0.98 10.45
CA ASP A 46 4.94 -0.03 11.48
C ASP A 46 3.89 -1.05 11.06
N ARG A 47 3.29 -0.89 9.87
CA ARG A 47 2.27 -1.80 9.38
C ARG A 47 2.88 -3.08 8.83
N LEU A 48 2.40 -4.22 9.33
CA LEU A 48 2.67 -5.53 8.73
C LEU A 48 2.00 -5.63 7.35
N LEU A 49 2.79 -5.96 6.34
CA LEU A 49 2.32 -6.12 4.97
C LEU A 49 2.13 -7.61 4.67
N ASP A 50 0.90 -8.06 4.43
CA ASP A 50 0.59 -9.48 4.15
C ASP A 50 1.41 -10.09 3.01
N SER A 51 1.84 -9.29 2.03
CA SER A 51 2.68 -9.75 0.93
C SER A 51 4.12 -10.04 1.34
N LEU A 52 4.63 -9.36 2.36
CA LEU A 52 6.00 -9.46 2.86
C LEU A 52 6.07 -10.32 4.13
N GLY A 53 5.04 -10.27 4.98
CA GLY A 53 5.00 -10.88 6.31
C GLY A 53 5.69 -10.04 7.40
N TYR A 54 6.22 -8.88 7.04
CA TYR A 54 6.99 -7.98 7.92
C TYR A 54 6.57 -6.53 7.68
N SER A 55 6.92 -5.64 8.62
CA SER A 55 6.78 -4.20 8.42
C SER A 55 7.99 -3.61 7.68
N PRO A 56 7.80 -2.48 6.97
CA PRO A 56 8.93 -1.77 6.35
C PRO A 56 10.04 -1.40 7.34
N ARG A 57 9.69 -1.04 8.58
CA ARG A 57 10.66 -0.74 9.63
C ARG A 57 11.52 -1.96 9.97
N GLU A 58 10.91 -3.12 10.15
CA GLU A 58 11.62 -4.37 10.47
C GLU A 58 12.61 -4.76 9.37
N LEU A 59 12.23 -4.62 8.09
CA LEU A 59 13.12 -4.92 6.96
C LEU A 59 14.27 -3.94 6.79
N LEU A 60 14.09 -2.70 7.27
CA LEU A 60 15.11 -1.68 7.23
C LEU A 60 16.14 -1.86 8.35
N THR A 61 15.67 -2.13 9.58
CA THR A 61 16.52 -2.13 10.78
C THR A 61 16.99 -3.50 11.21
N GLY A 62 16.31 -4.57 10.79
CA GLY A 62 16.56 -5.94 11.24
C GLY A 62 15.98 -6.25 12.61
N MET A 63 15.38 -5.26 13.26
CA MET A 63 14.80 -5.45 14.60
C MET A 63 13.33 -5.78 14.46
N LEU A 64 12.90 -6.91 15.01
CA LEU A 64 11.50 -7.30 15.06
C LEU A 64 10.74 -6.37 16.03
N SER A 65 9.50 -6.01 15.71
CA SER A 65 8.74 -5.05 16.52
C SER A 65 8.52 -5.49 17.97
N ALA A 66 8.57 -6.79 18.27
CA ALA A 66 8.51 -7.33 19.64
C ALA A 66 9.76 -6.99 20.47
N ASP A 67 10.92 -6.91 19.82
CA ASP A 67 12.22 -6.66 20.44
C ASP A 67 12.55 -5.16 20.50
N CYS A 68 11.78 -4.33 19.79
CA CYS A 68 12.00 -2.89 19.64
C CYS A 68 11.58 -2.05 20.87
N LYS A 69 11.60 -2.62 22.08
CA LYS A 69 11.49 -1.84 23.33
C LYS A 69 12.87 -1.30 23.68
N ALA A 70 13.34 -0.32 22.92
CA ALA A 70 14.54 0.42 23.29
C ALA A 70 14.24 1.27 24.54
N GLU A 71 14.94 1.00 25.64
CA GLU A 71 14.99 1.93 26.77
C GLU A 71 15.70 3.20 26.28
N LEU A 72 15.05 4.36 26.40
CA LEU A 72 15.47 5.67 25.86
C LEU A 72 16.88 6.15 26.31
N ASN A 73 17.57 5.42 27.18
CA ASN A 73 18.85 5.80 27.79
C ASN A 73 20.03 4.89 27.40
N GLN A 74 19.85 3.93 26.48
CA GLN A 74 20.95 3.06 26.04
C GLN A 74 21.81 3.76 24.97
N SER A 75 23.07 4.03 25.30
CA SER A 75 24.04 4.64 24.39
C SER A 75 24.42 3.67 23.25
N VAL A 76 24.17 4.09 22.02
CA VAL A 76 24.52 3.34 20.79
C VAL A 76 26.04 3.21 20.60
N LEU A 77 26.83 4.09 21.22
CA LEU A 77 28.29 4.15 21.04
C LEU A 77 29.06 3.02 21.75
N ALA A 78 28.41 2.25 22.62
CA ALA A 78 29.04 1.18 23.39
C ALA A 78 28.86 -0.22 22.76
N ARG A 79 28.29 -0.33 21.55
CA ARG A 79 28.00 -1.63 20.94
C ARG A 79 29.26 -2.25 20.33
N ALA A 80 29.49 -3.53 20.59
CA ALA A 80 30.60 -4.28 20.00
C ALA A 80 30.41 -4.43 18.48
N LEU A 81 31.50 -4.39 17.70
CA LEU A 81 31.47 -4.55 16.23
C LEU A 81 30.79 -5.84 15.79
N THR A 82 30.93 -6.91 16.57
CA THR A 82 30.28 -8.22 16.34
C THR A 82 28.75 -8.12 16.31
N ASP A 83 28.16 -7.25 17.12
CA ASP A 83 26.70 -7.08 17.17
C ASP A 83 26.15 -6.40 15.93
N ILE A 84 26.95 -5.51 15.32
CA ILE A 84 26.60 -4.83 14.07
C ILE A 84 26.56 -5.85 12.94
N ASP A 85 27.56 -6.72 12.86
CA ASP A 85 27.64 -7.79 11.86
C ASP A 85 26.49 -8.78 12.02
N ILE A 86 26.12 -9.13 13.25
CA ILE A 86 24.97 -9.99 13.55
C ILE A 86 23.68 -9.32 13.08
N ASN A 87 23.46 -8.04 13.42
CA ASN A 87 22.26 -7.32 12.98
C ASN A 87 22.19 -7.20 11.45
N MET A 88 23.33 -6.97 10.81
CA MET A 88 23.44 -6.91 9.35
C MET A 88 23.12 -8.28 8.72
N GLY A 89 23.65 -9.37 9.26
CA GLY A 89 23.32 -10.73 8.81
C GLY A 89 21.83 -11.03 8.96
N LEU A 90 21.22 -10.63 10.07
CA LEU A 90 19.81 -10.85 10.34
C LEU A 90 18.91 -10.00 9.43
N THR A 91 19.26 -8.74 9.17
CA THR A 91 18.56 -7.90 8.18
C THR A 91 18.54 -8.55 6.81
N TYR A 92 19.68 -9.07 6.33
CA TYR A 92 19.73 -9.75 5.04
C TYR A 92 18.84 -10.99 5.01
N ALA A 93 18.88 -11.83 6.05
CA ALA A 93 18.01 -13.00 6.15
C ALA A 93 16.51 -12.63 6.12
N LEU A 94 16.11 -11.56 6.83
CA LEU A 94 14.72 -11.07 6.80
C LEU A 94 14.31 -10.58 5.41
N ARG A 95 15.20 -9.87 4.70
CA ARG A 95 14.95 -9.40 3.33
C ARG A 95 14.79 -10.55 2.34
N ASP A 96 15.60 -11.60 2.46
CA ASP A 96 15.49 -12.79 1.62
C ASP A 96 14.16 -13.53 1.85
N ASN A 97 13.76 -13.69 3.11
CA ASN A 97 12.47 -14.26 3.47
C ASN A 97 11.30 -13.43 2.94
N ALA A 98 11.36 -12.11 3.11
CA ALA A 98 10.36 -11.19 2.59
C ALA A 98 10.25 -11.26 1.07
N HIS A 99 11.38 -11.38 0.36
CA HIS A 99 11.41 -11.55 -1.08
C HIS A 99 10.74 -12.87 -1.52
N ALA A 100 11.02 -13.99 -0.83
CA ALA A 100 10.36 -15.26 -1.08
C ALA A 100 8.83 -15.17 -0.89
N ASN A 101 8.38 -14.48 0.16
CA ASN A 101 6.96 -14.22 0.42
C ASN A 101 6.31 -13.40 -0.70
N VAL A 102 6.98 -12.34 -1.17
CA VAL A 102 6.51 -11.51 -2.28
C VAL A 102 6.31 -12.34 -3.54
N LEU A 103 7.26 -13.23 -3.87
CA LEU A 103 7.13 -14.12 -5.02
C LEU A 103 5.93 -15.07 -4.88
N LYS A 104 5.72 -15.65 -3.70
CA LYS A 104 4.55 -16.50 -3.42
C LYS A 104 3.24 -15.72 -3.55
N HIS A 105 3.18 -14.51 -2.99
CA HIS A 105 2.02 -13.64 -3.06
C HIS A 105 1.73 -13.19 -4.51
N ALA A 106 2.76 -12.80 -5.27
CA ALA A 106 2.64 -12.45 -6.67
C ALA A 106 2.13 -13.64 -7.52
N ARG A 107 2.64 -14.86 -7.28
CA ARG A 107 2.13 -16.08 -7.92
C ARG A 107 0.66 -16.32 -7.60
N LYS A 108 0.24 -16.14 -6.34
CA LYS A 108 -1.17 -16.26 -5.93
C LYS A 108 -2.06 -15.25 -6.66
N ARG A 109 -1.65 -13.98 -6.71
CA ARG A 109 -2.38 -12.93 -7.45
C ARG A 109 -2.48 -13.25 -8.94
N LYS A 110 -1.38 -13.68 -9.57
CA LYS A 110 -1.37 -14.08 -10.98
C LYS A 110 -2.30 -15.27 -11.25
N ARG A 111 -2.29 -16.30 -10.39
CA ARG A 111 -3.22 -17.44 -10.50
C ARG A 111 -4.68 -17.00 -10.36
N ALA A 112 -4.99 -16.16 -9.39
CA ALA A 112 -6.33 -15.62 -9.19
C ALA A 112 -6.79 -14.76 -10.38
N PHE A 113 -5.89 -13.96 -10.93
CA PHE A 113 -6.14 -13.19 -12.15
C PHE A 113 -6.38 -14.11 -13.34
N ASN A 114 -5.49 -15.06 -13.61
CA ASN A 114 -5.62 -16.01 -14.72
C ASN A 114 -6.89 -16.87 -14.62
N LYS A 115 -7.37 -17.19 -13.41
CA LYS A 115 -8.64 -17.89 -13.22
C LYS A 115 -9.84 -17.04 -13.67
N LYS A 116 -9.77 -15.72 -13.53
CA LYS A 116 -10.84 -14.78 -13.89
C LYS A 116 -10.72 -14.26 -15.33
N ALA A 117 -9.50 -14.07 -15.81
CA ALA A 117 -9.22 -13.49 -17.10
C ALA A 117 -9.44 -14.53 -18.20
N ARG A 118 -10.40 -14.27 -19.09
CA ARG A 118 -10.51 -14.97 -20.36
C ARG A 118 -9.59 -14.29 -21.35
N VAL A 119 -8.46 -14.92 -21.66
CA VAL A 119 -7.55 -14.40 -22.69
C VAL A 119 -8.21 -14.68 -24.05
N VAL A 120 -8.61 -13.61 -24.73
CA VAL A 120 -9.06 -13.68 -26.13
C VAL A 120 -7.85 -13.36 -26.99
N ASN A 121 -7.45 -14.30 -27.83
CA ASN A 121 -6.42 -14.08 -28.84
C ASN A 121 -7.10 -13.53 -30.08
N TYR A 122 -6.65 -12.37 -30.56
CA TYR A 122 -7.16 -11.74 -31.77
C TYR A 122 -6.25 -12.08 -32.95
N LEU A 123 -6.84 -12.34 -34.11
CA LEU A 123 -6.15 -12.54 -35.38
C LEU A 123 -6.18 -11.25 -36.22
N ALA A 124 -5.29 -11.16 -37.21
CA ALA A 124 -5.31 -10.06 -38.16
C ALA A 124 -6.60 -10.13 -38.99
N GLY A 125 -7.40 -9.05 -38.96
CA GLY A 125 -8.72 -8.99 -39.61
C GLY A 125 -9.90 -9.15 -38.65
N ASP A 126 -9.64 -9.47 -37.38
CA ASP A 126 -10.70 -9.47 -36.35
C ASP A 126 -11.12 -8.05 -36.00
N LEU A 127 -12.43 -7.83 -35.95
CA LEU A 127 -13.03 -6.55 -35.61
C LEU A 127 -12.90 -6.32 -34.10
N VAL A 128 -12.15 -5.30 -33.69
CA VAL A 128 -11.92 -4.98 -32.28
C VAL A 128 -12.37 -3.57 -31.93
N GLN A 129 -12.80 -3.39 -30.68
CA GLN A 129 -13.15 -2.07 -30.17
C GLN A 129 -12.15 -1.66 -29.08
N LYS A 130 -11.66 -0.43 -29.18
CA LYS A 130 -10.75 0.15 -28.20
C LYS A 130 -11.54 0.87 -27.11
N TYR A 131 -11.27 0.54 -25.85
CA TYR A 131 -11.83 1.26 -24.71
C TYR A 131 -11.18 2.65 -24.55
N ASN A 132 -11.99 3.69 -24.40
CA ASN A 132 -11.51 5.06 -24.16
C ASN A 132 -11.53 5.40 -22.66
N ALA A 133 -10.44 5.07 -21.96
CA ALA A 133 -10.30 5.29 -20.52
C ALA A 133 -10.43 6.77 -20.09
N ARG A 134 -10.11 7.72 -20.97
CA ARG A 134 -10.16 9.17 -20.67
C ARG A 134 -11.58 9.65 -20.32
N LEU A 135 -12.60 8.96 -20.83
CA LEU A 135 -14.00 9.28 -20.56
C LEU A 135 -14.43 8.90 -19.14
N ASP A 136 -13.76 7.94 -18.50
CA ASP A 136 -14.01 7.58 -17.09
C ASP A 136 -13.39 8.58 -16.12
N GLU A 137 -12.20 9.08 -16.44
CA GLU A 137 -11.46 10.01 -15.57
C GLU A 137 -12.04 11.43 -15.58
N THR A 138 -12.79 11.79 -16.63
CA THR A 138 -13.35 13.14 -16.74
C THR A 138 -14.77 13.22 -16.17
N HIS A 139 -14.96 13.96 -15.09
CA HIS A 139 -16.27 14.21 -14.46
C HIS A 139 -17.11 15.29 -15.19
N SER A 140 -17.10 15.35 -16.52
CA SER A 140 -17.97 16.24 -17.31
C SER A 140 -19.27 15.53 -17.68
N THR A 141 -20.42 16.20 -17.52
CA THR A 141 -21.75 15.65 -17.86
C THR A 141 -21.85 15.20 -19.32
N VAL A 142 -21.28 15.98 -20.25
CA VAL A 142 -21.25 15.65 -21.68
C VAL A 142 -20.42 14.38 -21.95
N ARG A 143 -19.30 14.20 -21.23
CA ARG A 143 -18.44 13.02 -21.39
C ARG A 143 -18.99 11.76 -20.74
N LYS A 144 -19.82 11.89 -19.70
CA LYS A 144 -20.55 10.76 -19.09
C LYS A 144 -21.52 10.10 -20.08
N LEU A 145 -22.07 10.87 -21.02
CA LEU A 145 -22.99 10.39 -22.05
C LEU A 145 -22.29 9.90 -23.32
N ALA A 146 -20.97 10.14 -23.45
CA ALA A 146 -20.22 9.72 -24.62
C ALA A 146 -20.00 8.18 -24.64
N PRO A 147 -20.00 7.55 -25.83
CA PRO A 147 -19.74 6.12 -25.94
C PRO A 147 -18.31 5.79 -25.50
N ARG A 148 -18.18 4.75 -24.66
CA ARG A 148 -16.89 4.33 -24.05
C ARG A 148 -16.01 3.52 -24.99
N TRP A 149 -16.62 2.89 -25.99
CA TRP A 149 -15.94 2.06 -26.97
C TRP A 149 -15.80 2.82 -28.27
N SER A 150 -14.65 2.67 -28.94
CA SER A 150 -14.49 3.18 -30.30
C SER A 150 -15.42 2.47 -31.28
N GLY A 151 -15.54 3.03 -32.48
CA GLY A 151 -16.03 2.27 -33.62
C GLY A 151 -15.19 0.99 -33.83
N PRO A 152 -15.73 0.02 -34.57
CA PRO A 152 -14.99 -1.17 -34.93
C PRO A 152 -13.73 -0.82 -35.73
N LEU A 153 -12.60 -1.39 -35.32
CA LEU A 153 -11.29 -1.28 -35.96
C LEU A 153 -10.89 -2.62 -36.57
#